data_AF-A0A1S8SDS5-F1
#
_entry.id   AF-A0A1S8SDS5-F1
#
_cell.length_a   1.000
_cell.length_b   1.000
_cell.length_c   1.000
_cell.angle_alpha   90.00
_cell.angle_beta   90.00
_cell.angle_gamma   90.00
#
_symmetry.space_group_name_H-M   'P 1'
#
loop_
_entity.id
_entity.type
_entity.pdbx_description
1 polymer ?
#
loop_
_entity_poly.entity_id
_entity_poly.type
_entity_poly.pdbx_seq_one_letter_code
_entity_poly.pdbx_strand_id
1 'polypeptide(L)' 'MITKLIMELKIDCPERLEVGANDFGYLRAIMISGGALREKK' A
#
# COMPACT_ATOMS: atom_id res chain seq x y z
N MET A 1 0.66 -0.54 27.89
CA MET A 1 0.09 -1.28 26.75
C MET A 1 1.24 -1.85 25.94
N ILE A 2 1.25 -3.15 25.67
CA ILE A 2 2.22 -3.79 24.77
C ILE A 2 1.57 -3.86 23.39
N THR A 3 2.15 -3.20 22.40
CA THR A 3 1.72 -3.28 21.00
C THR A 3 2.33 -4.53 20.36
N LYS A 4 1.50 -5.49 19.98
CA LYS A 4 1.94 -6.71 19.28
C LYS A 4 1.66 -6.55 17.79
N LEU A 5 2.67 -6.76 16.95
CA LEU A 5 2.49 -6.83 15.50
C LEU A 5 1.65 -8.06 15.18
N ILE A 6 0.43 -7.86 14.69
CA ILE A 6 -0.52 -8.94 14.38
C ILE A 6 -0.51 -9.35 12.90
N MET A 7 0.00 -8.48 12.01
CA MET A 7 0.02 -8.72 10.57
C MET A 7 1.11 -7.88 9.90
N GLU A 8 1.75 -8.48 8.91
CA GLU A 8 2.64 -7.79 7.98
C GLU A 8 2.14 -8.07 6.56
N LEU A 9 1.89 -6.99 5.79
CA LEU A 9 1.42 -7.08 4.41
C LEU A 9 2.52 -6.57 3.48
N LYS A 10 3.01 -7.44 2.60
CA LYS A 10 3.93 -7.09 1.52
C LYS A 10 3.14 -6.98 0.21
N ILE A 11 3.24 -5.84 -0.44
CA ILE A 11 2.49 -5.50 -1.66
C ILE A 11 3.48 -5.20 -2.79
N ASP A 12 3.25 -5.80 -3.96
CA ASP A 12 3.95 -5.45 -5.19
C ASP A 12 3.14 -4.40 -5.96
N CYS A 13 3.71 -3.20 -6.09
CA CYS A 13 3.10 -2.03 -6.74
C CYS A 13 3.93 -1.58 -7.95
N PRO A 14 3.77 -2.24 -9.12
CA PRO A 14 4.62 -1.99 -10.29
C PRO A 14 4.26 -0.70 -11.04
N GLU A 15 2.97 -0.30 -11.07
CA GLU A 15 2.52 0.88 -11.80
C GLU A 15 1.89 1.92 -10.87
N ARG A 16 2.29 3.18 -11.07
CA ARG A 16 1.73 4.35 -10.40
C ARG A 16 1.09 5.23 -11.46
N LEU A 17 -0.23 5.35 -11.40
CA LEU A 17 -0.96 6.24 -12.31
C LEU A 17 -1.17 7.59 -11.63
N GLU A 18 -0.62 8.65 -12.22
CA GLU A 18 -0.97 10.01 -11.84
C GLU A 18 -2.30 10.38 -12.49
N VAL A 19 -3.31 10.65 -11.66
CA VAL A 19 -4.69 10.91 -12.12
C VAL A 19 -4.94 12.40 -12.30
N GLY A 20 -4.15 13.23 -11.62
CA GLY A 20 -4.17 14.68 -11.75
C GLY A 20 -3.36 15.37 -10.65
N ALA A 21 -2.98 16.61 -10.91
CA ALA A 21 -2.27 17.47 -9.96
C ALA A 21 -2.90 18.87 -9.96
N ASN A 22 -2.87 19.52 -8.80
CA ASN A 22 -3.25 20.92 -8.62
C ASN A 22 -2.32 21.59 -7.60
N ASP A 23 -2.60 22.85 -7.28
CA ASP A 23 -1.77 23.68 -6.40
C ASP A 23 -1.69 23.15 -4.95
N PHE A 24 -2.54 22.21 -4.56
CA PHE A 24 -2.57 21.59 -3.24
C PHE A 24 -1.90 20.20 -3.21
N GLY A 25 -1.54 19.64 -4.36
CA GLY A 25 -0.86 18.34 -4.46
C GLY A 25 -1.30 17.51 -5.65
N TYR A 26 -1.01 16.20 -5.59
CA TYR A 26 -1.33 15.26 -6.67
C TYR A 26 -2.14 14.07 -6.14
N LEU A 27 -3.01 13.57 -7.00
CA LEU A 27 -3.78 12.35 -6.76
C LEU A 27 -3.15 11.19 -7.53
N ARG A 28 -2.80 10.12 -6.82
CA ARG A 28 -2.23 8.89 -7.39
C ARG A 28 -3.15 7.71 -7.14
N ALA A 29 -3.39 6.94 -8.19
CA ALA A 29 -3.99 5.62 -8.07
C ALA A 29 -2.86 4.57 -8.08
N ILE A 30 -2.92 3.65 -7.11
CA ILE A 30 -2.02 2.50 -7.05
C ILE A 30 -2.88 1.26 -7.17
N MET A 31 -2.68 0.50 -8.24
CA MET A 31 -3.33 -0.78 -8.42
C MET A 31 -2.57 -1.84 -7.64
N ILE A 32 -3.23 -2.45 -6.66
CA ILE A 32 -2.69 -3.61 -5.94
C ILE A 32 -2.97 -4.84 -6.80
N SER A 33 -1.93 -5.32 -7.49
CA SER A 33 -2.02 -6.46 -8.42
C SER A 33 -1.94 -7.83 -7.73
N GLY A 34 -1.46 -7.86 -6.48
CA GLY A 34 -1.33 -9.06 -5.68
C GLY A 34 -0.68 -8.76 -4.32
N GLY A 35 -0.71 -9.74 -3.44
CA GLY A 35 -0.09 -9.65 -2.12
C GLY A 35 0.04 -11.02 -1.47
N ALA A 36 1.03 -11.18 -0.60
CA ALA A 36 1.23 -12.40 0.17
C ALA A 36 0.96 -12.11 1.65
N LEU A 37 0.03 -12.87 2.23
CA LEU A 37 -0.25 -12.81 3.67
C LEU A 37 0.64 -13.83 4.40
N ARG A 38 1.33 -13.39 5.45
CA ARG A 38 2.04 -14.29 6.36
C ARG A 38 1.58 -14.03 7.79
N GLU A 39 1.00 -15.05 8.40
CA GLU A 39 0.74 -15.06 9.83
C GLU A 39 2.03 -15.42 10.57
N LYS A 40 2.44 -14.61 11.56
CA LYS A 40 3.49 -15.00 12.50
C LYS A 40 2.86 -15.81 13.62
N LYS A 41 3.05 -17.13 13.54
CA LYS A 41 2.67 -18.08 14.59
C LYS A 41 3.56 -17.92 15.83
#